data_AF-A0A958YE48-F1
#
_entry.id   AF-A0A958YE48-F1
#
_cell.length_a   1.000
_cell.length_b   1.000
_cell.length_c   1.000
_cell.angle_alpha   90.00
_cell.angle_beta   90.00
_cell.angle_gamma   90.00
#
_symmetry.space_group_name_H-M   'P 1'
#
loop_
_entity.id
_entity.type
_entity.pdbx_description
1 polymer ?
#
loop_
_entity_poly.entity_id
_entity_poly.type
_entity_poly.pdbx_seq_one_letter_code
_entity_poly.pdbx_strand_id
1 'polypeptide(L)'
;MVGILLLLFLILFLILSIPSVQTRLGRYATDTINEDFHTNINIERIGLKINGDVKLGNILIRDYKTDTLVSIIELNTSILNFSKLANGKLTFGDIDIKGLLFNIKTYKGENQTNLDVFVARFDEEEPSTEPSD
;
A
#
# COMPACT_ATOMS: atom_id res chain seq x y z
N MET A 1 -8.79 12.96 -32.57
CA MET A 1 -8.94 11.89 -31.55
C MET A 1 -7.71 11.78 -30.65
N VAL A 2 -6.51 11.53 -31.19
CA VAL A 2 -5.27 11.38 -30.39
C VAL A 2 -4.94 12.61 -29.53
N GLY A 3 -5.08 13.83 -30.07
CA GLY A 3 -4.80 15.06 -29.32
C GLY A 3 -5.71 15.27 -28.10
N ILE A 4 -6.97 14.86 -28.18
CA ILE A 4 -7.92 14.95 -27.05
C ILE A 4 -7.51 13.96 -25.95
N LEU A 5 -7.13 12.73 -26.34
CA LEU A 5 -6.68 11.72 -25.39
C LEU A 5 -5.41 12.16 -24.64
N LEU A 6 -4.45 12.74 -25.36
CA LEU A 6 -3.23 13.29 -24.75
C LEU A 6 -3.54 14.43 -23.77
N LEU A 7 -4.47 15.32 -24.12
CA LEU A 7 -4.90 16.41 -23.25
C LEU A 7 -5.58 15.88 -21.97
N LEU A 8 -6.47 14.90 -22.10
CA LEU A 8 -7.13 14.26 -20.96
C LEU A 8 -6.12 13.56 -20.05
N PHE A 9 -5.15 12.85 -20.62
CA PHE A 9 -4.07 12.22 -19.86
C PHE A 9 -3.25 13.26 -19.07
N LEU A 10 -2.91 14.39 -19.70
CA LEU A 10 -2.16 15.45 -19.04
C LEU A 10 -2.97 16.10 -17.90
N ILE A 11 -4.25 16.35 -18.11
CA ILE A 11 -5.14 16.88 -17.06
C ILE A 11 -5.23 15.90 -15.88
N LEU A 12 -5.40 14.61 -16.17
CA LEU A 12 -5.44 13.56 -15.14
C LEU A 12 -4.12 13.52 -14.34
N PHE A 13 -2.98 13.56 -15.03
CA PHE A 13 -1.67 13.58 -14.38
C PHE A 13 -1.48 14.79 -13.46
N LEU A 14 -1.94 15.97 -13.89
CA LEU A 14 -1.90 17.18 -13.06
C LEU A 14 -2.79 17.04 -11.81
N ILE A 15 -3.99 16.48 -11.95
CA ILE A 15 -4.90 16.23 -10.81
C ILE A 15 -4.25 15.25 -9.81
N LEU A 16 -3.68 14.15 -10.30
CA LEU A 16 -2.98 13.17 -9.47
C LEU A 16 -1.69 13.72 -8.83
N SER A 17 -1.16 14.84 -9.33
CA SER A 17 -0.02 15.54 -8.76
C SER A 17 -0.39 16.49 -7.61
N ILE A 18 -1.68 16.77 -7.40
CA ILE A 18 -2.15 17.65 -6.32
C ILE A 18 -1.93 16.94 -4.96
N PRO A 19 -1.21 17.55 -3.99
CA PRO A 19 -0.91 16.92 -2.70
C PRO A 19 -2.14 16.36 -1.98
N SER A 20 -3.24 17.12 -1.93
CA SER A 20 -4.48 16.69 -1.27
C SER A 20 -5.11 15.46 -1.94
N VAL A 21 -4.97 15.31 -3.26
CA VAL A 21 -5.44 14.12 -4.00
C VAL A 21 -4.56 12.93 -3.64
N GLN A 22 -3.24 13.11 -3.63
CA GLN A 22 -2.29 12.06 -3.25
C GLN A 22 -2.52 11.53 -1.83
N THR A 23 -2.82 12.44 -0.88
CA THR A 23 -3.14 12.03 0.49
C THR A 23 -4.49 11.32 0.59
N ARG A 24 -5.49 11.75 -0.19
CA ARG A 24 -6.78 11.04 -0.23
C ARG A 24 -6.64 9.63 -0.80
N LEU A 25 -5.85 9.45 -1.85
CA LEU A 25 -5.56 8.13 -2.42
C LEU A 25 -4.84 7.24 -1.41
N GLY A 26 -3.84 7.79 -0.71
CA GLY A 26 -3.14 7.08 0.36
C GLY A 26 -4.08 6.60 1.46
N ARG A 27 -4.89 7.52 2.01
CA ARG A 27 -5.89 7.19 3.03
C ARG A 27 -6.88 6.15 2.55
N TYR A 28 -7.49 6.35 1.38
CA TYR A 28 -8.44 5.39 0.83
C TYR A 28 -7.84 3.99 0.72
N ALA A 29 -6.65 3.87 0.14
CA ALA A 29 -5.99 2.57 0.01
C ALA A 29 -5.69 1.94 1.37
N THR A 30 -5.20 2.71 2.35
CA THR A 30 -4.88 2.16 3.67
C THR A 30 -6.10 1.88 4.53
N ASP A 31 -7.15 2.68 4.43
CA ASP A 31 -8.39 2.48 5.18
C ASP A 31 -9.02 1.16 4.73
N THR A 32 -9.10 0.90 3.42
CA THR A 32 -9.57 -0.40 2.89
C THR A 32 -8.72 -1.56 3.40
N ILE A 33 -7.39 -1.49 3.30
CA ILE A 33 -6.51 -2.58 3.78
C ILE A 33 -6.68 -2.81 5.29
N ASN A 34 -6.81 -1.74 6.07
CA ASN A 34 -6.98 -1.86 7.53
C ASN A 34 -8.33 -2.44 7.91
N GLU A 35 -9.39 -2.09 7.19
CA GLU A 35 -10.73 -2.65 7.39
C GLU A 35 -10.74 -4.15 7.06
N ASP A 36 -10.21 -4.52 5.89
CA ASP A 36 -10.22 -5.89 5.36
C ASP A 36 -9.34 -6.85 6.20
N PHE A 37 -8.13 -6.42 6.59
CA PHE A 37 -7.14 -7.28 7.24
C PHE A 37 -6.94 -6.97 8.72
N HIS A 38 -7.75 -6.08 9.30
CA HIS A 38 -7.64 -5.67 10.71
C HIS A 38 -6.22 -5.18 11.08
N THR A 39 -5.59 -4.41 10.20
CA THR A 39 -4.24 -3.86 10.37
C THR A 39 -4.24 -2.39 10.80
N ASN A 40 -3.04 -1.85 11.07
CA ASN A 40 -2.84 -0.43 11.32
C ASN A 40 -1.70 0.08 10.43
N ILE A 41 -2.05 0.36 9.18
CA ILE A 41 -1.17 0.86 8.13
C ILE A 41 -1.63 2.28 7.79
N ASN A 42 -0.68 3.20 7.67
CA ASN A 42 -0.93 4.54 7.18
C ASN A 42 0.11 4.88 6.11
N ILE A 43 -0.37 5.31 4.94
CA ILE A 43 0.46 5.85 3.86
C ILE A 43 -0.04 7.26 3.64
N GLU A 44 0.76 8.25 4.02
CA GLU A 44 0.32 9.64 3.98
C GLU A 44 0.07 10.12 2.55
N ARG A 45 0.86 9.64 1.58
CA ARG A 45 0.79 10.10 0.18
C ARG A 45 1.10 8.97 -0.80
N ILE A 46 0.28 8.86 -1.84
CA ILE A 46 0.53 8.02 -3.01
C ILE A 46 0.58 8.92 -4.24
N GLY A 47 1.68 8.90 -4.99
CA GLY A 47 1.86 9.69 -6.20
C GLY A 47 2.35 8.86 -7.38
N LEU A 48 2.03 9.31 -8.59
CA LEU A 48 2.52 8.73 -9.84
C LEU A 48 3.62 9.62 -10.42
N LYS A 49 4.74 9.01 -10.82
CA LYS A 49 5.80 9.67 -11.58
C LYS A 49 5.53 9.57 -13.07
N ILE A 50 6.13 10.47 -13.85
CA ILE A 50 5.93 10.52 -15.30
C ILE A 50 6.41 9.27 -16.04
N ASN A 51 7.37 8.53 -15.46
CA ASN A 51 7.86 7.26 -15.99
C ASN A 51 6.95 6.06 -15.62
N GLY A 52 5.81 6.29 -14.96
CA GLY A 52 4.86 5.25 -14.55
C GLY A 52 5.15 4.64 -13.19
N ASP A 53 6.22 5.07 -12.50
CA ASP A 53 6.50 4.60 -11.14
C ASP A 53 5.53 5.19 -10.13
N VAL A 54 5.24 4.41 -9.09
CA VAL A 54 4.50 4.85 -7.91
C VAL A 54 5.48 5.23 -6.82
N LYS A 55 5.17 6.35 -6.15
CA LYS A 55 5.86 6.83 -4.96
C LYS A 55 4.90 6.84 -3.79
N LEU A 56 5.24 6.10 -2.74
CA LEU A 56 4.57 6.11 -1.44
C LEU A 56 5.42 6.93 -0.48
N GLY A 57 4.81 7.90 0.19
CA GLY A 57 5.47 8.79 1.15
C GLY A 57 4.93 8.60 2.55
N ASN A 58 5.83 8.64 3.54
CA ASN A 58 5.55 8.54 4.97
C ASN A 58 4.63 7.36 5.32
N ILE A 59 5.18 6.16 5.18
CA ILE A 59 4.53 4.90 5.52
C ILE A 59 4.78 4.62 7.00
N LEU A 60 3.73 4.30 7.74
CA LEU A 60 3.80 3.83 9.11
C LEU A 60 2.91 2.59 9.25
N ILE A 61 3.50 1.48 9.67
CA ILE A 61 2.81 0.25 10.02
C ILE A 61 3.01 0.02 11.52
N ARG A 62 1.91 -0.11 12.24
CA ARG A 62 1.93 -0.44 13.67
C ARG A 62 1.60 -1.91 13.87
N ASP A 63 2.23 -2.51 14.87
CA ASP A 63 1.88 -3.86 15.30
C ASP A 63 0.58 -3.89 16.14
N TYR A 64 0.17 -5.10 16.51
CA TYR A 64 -1.00 -5.38 17.36
C TYR A 64 -0.90 -4.80 18.79
N LYS A 65 0.29 -4.33 19.22
CA LYS A 65 0.47 -3.56 20.47
C LYS A 65 0.53 -2.04 20.21
N THR A 66 0.24 -1.62 18.97
CA THR A 66 0.28 -0.21 18.51
C THR A 66 1.69 0.40 18.51
N ASP A 67 2.74 -0.41 18.65
CA ASP A 67 4.12 0.04 18.50
C ASP A 67 4.52 0.06 17.01
N THR A 68 5.60 0.76 16.66
CA THR A 68 6.05 0.88 15.28
C THR A 68 6.70 -0.40 14.81
N LEU A 69 6.04 -1.13 13.90
CA LEU A 69 6.59 -2.29 13.20
C LEU A 69 7.48 -1.81 12.04
N VAL A 70 6.91 -1.04 11.10
CA VAL A 70 7.64 -0.45 9.96
C VAL A 70 7.40 1.05 9.91
N SER A 71 8.45 1.81 9.64
CA SER A 71 8.34 3.22 9.22
C SER A 71 9.25 3.44 8.02
N ILE A 72 8.73 4.09 6.97
CA ILE A 72 9.46 4.38 5.73
C ILE A 72 9.17 5.82 5.34
N ILE A 73 10.22 6.59 5.05
CA ILE A 73 10.08 7.97 4.57
C ILE A 73 9.57 7.97 3.12
N GLU A 74 10.16 7.12 2.28
CA GLU A 74 9.81 7.03 0.86
C GLU A 74 10.00 5.59 0.35
N LEU A 75 9.00 5.06 -0.34
CA LEU A 75 9.09 3.84 -1.14
C LEU A 75 8.76 4.17 -2.60
N ASN A 76 9.61 3.77 -3.53
CA ASN A 76 9.37 3.88 -4.96
C ASN A 76 9.29 2.48 -5.57
N THR A 77 8.34 2.25 -6.47
CA THR A 77 8.26 1.01 -7.23
C THR A 77 7.59 1.23 -8.59
N SER A 78 7.82 0.34 -9.55
CA SER A 78 7.19 0.41 -10.89
C SER A 78 5.99 -0.52 -10.96
N ILE A 79 4.88 -0.07 -11.55
CA ILE A 79 3.78 -0.96 -11.93
C ILE A 79 4.14 -1.61 -13.27
N LEU A 80 4.38 -2.92 -13.25
CA LEU A 80 4.76 -3.66 -14.48
C LEU A 80 3.57 -3.88 -15.42
N ASN A 81 2.35 -3.94 -14.88
CA ASN A 81 1.16 -4.23 -15.68
C ASN A 81 -0.12 -3.66 -15.03
N PHE A 82 -0.59 -2.53 -15.58
CA PHE A 82 -1.82 -1.87 -15.10
C PHE A 82 -3.09 -2.70 -15.34
N SER A 83 -3.16 -3.53 -16.39
CA SER A 83 -4.31 -4.39 -16.63
C SER A 83 -4.41 -5.52 -15.60
N LYS A 84 -3.28 -6.10 -15.18
CA LYS A 84 -3.25 -7.09 -14.10
C LYS A 84 -3.62 -6.47 -12.76
N LEU A 85 -3.07 -5.28 -12.48
CA LEU A 85 -3.38 -4.51 -11.28
C LEU A 85 -4.89 -4.23 -11.16
N ALA A 86 -5.54 -3.82 -12.26
CA ALA A 86 -6.98 -3.58 -12.29
C ALA A 86 -7.83 -4.84 -12.01
N ASN A 87 -7.27 -6.03 -12.25
CA ASN A 87 -7.90 -7.32 -11.96
C ASN A 87 -7.44 -7.89 -10.60
N GLY A 88 -6.90 -7.06 -9.71
CA GLY A 88 -6.42 -7.47 -8.37
C GLY A 88 -5.07 -8.20 -8.37
N LYS A 89 -4.44 -8.42 -9.53
CA LYS A 89 -3.13 -9.07 -9.60
C LYS A 89 -2.02 -8.02 -9.54
N LEU A 90 -1.45 -7.87 -8.36
CA LEU A 90 -0.35 -6.95 -8.09
C LEU A 90 0.95 -7.45 -8.75
N THR A 91 1.50 -6.66 -9.67
CA THR A 91 2.81 -6.94 -10.30
C THR A 91 3.67 -5.69 -10.28
N PHE A 92 4.67 -5.70 -9.39
CA PHE A 92 5.58 -4.59 -9.17
C PHE A 92 6.99 -4.94 -9.66
N GLY A 93 7.72 -3.91 -10.11
CA GLY A 93 9.13 -4.02 -10.47
C GLY A 93 10.02 -3.86 -9.25
N ASP A 94 11.21 -3.31 -9.47
CA ASP A 94 12.15 -3.03 -8.40
C ASP A 94 11.54 -2.09 -7.34
N ILE A 95 12.00 -2.25 -6.10
CA ILE A 95 11.58 -1.46 -4.95
C ILE A 95 12.79 -0.70 -4.41
N ASP A 96 12.71 0.63 -4.36
CA ASP A 96 13.68 1.51 -3.73
C ASP A 96 13.07 2.09 -2.45
N ILE A 97 13.74 1.89 -1.31
CA ILE A 97 13.25 2.30 0.00
C ILE A 97 14.25 3.27 0.63
N LYS A 98 13.75 4.38 1.17
CA LYS A 98 14.55 5.36 1.91
C LYS A 98 14.01 5.54 3.33
N GLY A 99 14.93 5.53 4.29
CA GLY A 99 14.61 5.75 5.70
C GLY A 99 13.79 4.60 6.30
N LEU A 100 14.09 3.35 5.94
CA LEU A 100 13.46 2.18 6.54
C LEU A 100 13.87 2.04 8.00
N LEU A 101 12.87 2.03 8.88
CA LEU A 101 12.95 1.49 10.23
C LEU A 101 12.07 0.24 10.27
N PHE A 102 12.63 -0.87 10.73
CA PHE A 102 11.90 -2.13 10.88
C PHE A 102 12.21 -2.76 12.23
N ASN A 103 11.20 -2.81 13.12
CA ASN A 103 11.35 -3.30 14.48
C ASN A 103 10.63 -4.63 14.67
N ILE A 104 11.39 -5.72 14.58
CA ILE A 104 10.87 -7.06 14.90
C ILE A 104 11.09 -7.32 16.39
N LYS A 105 10.02 -7.67 17.10
CA LYS A 105 10.03 -7.88 18.54
C LYS A 105 9.23 -9.12 18.91
N THR A 106 9.70 -9.86 19.89
CA THR A 106 8.91 -10.85 20.63
C THR A 106 8.60 -10.26 21.99
N TYR A 107 7.32 -10.03 22.27
CA TYR A 107 6.89 -9.47 23.55
C TYR A 107 7.02 -10.51 24.67
N LYS A 108 7.24 -10.03 25.90
CA LYS A 108 7.45 -10.91 27.06
C LYS A 108 6.22 -11.81 27.27
N GLY A 109 6.47 -13.12 27.27
CA GLY A 109 5.42 -14.14 27.46
C GLY A 109 4.73 -14.56 26.16
N GLU A 110 5.14 -14.03 25.00
CA GLU A 110 4.63 -14.43 23.70
C GLU A 110 5.65 -15.30 22.96
N ASN A 111 5.16 -16.20 22.09
CA ASN A 111 6.00 -17.13 21.32
C ASN A 111 6.14 -16.73 19.84
N GLN A 112 5.40 -15.69 19.42
CA GLN A 112 5.43 -15.15 18.06
C GLN A 112 6.00 -13.74 18.09
N THR A 113 6.65 -13.34 17.00
CA THR A 113 7.05 -11.94 16.82
C THR A 113 5.86 -11.08 16.39
N ASN A 114 5.99 -9.77 16.54
CA ASN A 114 5.03 -8.81 16.00
C ASN A 114 4.91 -8.87 14.46
N LEU A 115 5.96 -9.32 13.76
CA LEU A 115 5.91 -9.58 12.33
C LEU A 115 5.09 -10.83 12.00
N ASP A 116 5.27 -11.93 12.75
CA ASP A 116 4.50 -13.16 12.53
C ASP A 116 3.00 -12.91 12.69
N VAL A 117 2.62 -12.18 13.74
CA VAL A 117 1.23 -11.77 13.98
C VAL A 117 0.71 -10.85 12.87
N PHE A 118 1.53 -9.94 12.37
CA PHE A 118 1.16 -9.03 11.28
C PHE A 118 0.93 -9.79 9.96
N VAL A 119 1.82 -10.70 9.58
CA VAL A 119 1.71 -11.49 8.35
C VAL A 119 0.48 -12.40 8.39
N ALA A 120 0.20 -13.02 9.55
CA ALA A 120 -0.96 -13.89 9.73
C ALA A 120 -2.31 -13.20 9.45
N ARG A 121 -2.38 -11.86 9.56
CA ARG A 121 -3.59 -11.09 9.20
C ARG A 121 -3.98 -11.21 7.73
N PHE A 122 -3.02 -11.50 6.86
CA PHE A 122 -3.25 -11.64 5.42
C PHE A 122 -3.51 -13.09 5.00
N ASP A 123 -3.35 -14.05 5.93
CA ASP A 123 -3.64 -15.47 5.72
C ASP A 123 -5.08 -15.83 6.09
N GLU A 124 -5.81 -14.95 6.78
CA GLU A 124 -7.22 -15.17 7.13
C GLU A 124 -8.07 -15.15 5.85
N GLU A 125 -8.41 -16.34 5.34
CA GLU A 125 -9.52 -16.52 4.42
C GLU A 125 -10.78 -15.98 5.11
N GLU A 126 -11.44 -14.97 4.53
CA GLU A 126 -12.81 -14.69 4.90
C GLU A 126 -13.60 -16.01 4.81
N PRO A 127 -14.44 -16.36 5.81
CA PRO A 127 -15.20 -17.59 5.74
C PRO A 127 -16.01 -17.60 4.44
N SER A 128 -15.67 -18.53 3.53
CA SER A 128 -16.36 -18.67 2.25
C SER A 128 -17.85 -18.88 2.52
N THR A 129 -18.67 -17.94 2.05
CA THR A 129 -20.14 -18.10 2.05
C THR A 129 -20.61 -18.95 0.86
N GLU A 130 -19.70 -19.47 0.05
CA GLU A 130 -20.04 -20.44 -0.99
C GLU A 130 -20.16 -21.84 -0.38
N PRO A 131 -21.31 -22.52 -0.55
CA PRO A 131 -21.41 -23.93 -0.20
C PRO A 131 -20.42 -24.73 -1.04
N SER A 132 -19.74 -25.66 -0.40
CA SER A 132 -18.85 -26.61 -1.04
C SER A 132 -19.67 -27.47 -2.03
N ASP A 133 -19.36 -27.39 -3.31
CA ASP A 133 -19.84 -28.33 -4.34
C ASP A 133 -19.08 -29.67 -4.29
#